data_AF-A0A5T2E0F9-F1
#
_entry.id   AF-A0A5T2E0F9-F1
#
_cell.length_a   1.000
_cell.length_b   1.000
_cell.length_c   1.000
_cell.angle_alpha   90.00
_cell.angle_beta   90.00
_cell.angle_gamma   90.00
#
_symmetry.space_group_name_H-M   'P 1'
#
loop_
_entity.id
_entity.type
_entity.pdbx_description
1 polymer ?
#
loop_
_entity_poly.entity_id
_entity_poly.type
_entity_poly.pdbx_seq_one_letter_code
_entity_poly.pdbx_strand_id
1 'polypeptide(L)'
;MSMNLMAKAMSIKVGNPLRKLVLIKLADNANDEGECWPSYQHIADQCEVSRSTVKSHIRALEDMGLLKREFRRKGELNQSNVFYLTL
;
A
#
# COMPACT_ATOMS: atom_id res chain seq x y z
N MET A 1 2.02 12.90 1.85
CA MET A 1 1.16 12.83 0.66
C MET A 1 1.95 13.34 -0.53
N SER A 2 2.22 12.48 -1.51
CA SER A 2 2.97 12.85 -2.71
C SER A 2 2.08 12.77 -3.96
N MET A 3 1.79 13.92 -4.57
CA MET A 3 0.96 13.98 -5.79
C MET A 3 1.58 13.20 -6.96
N ASN A 4 2.90 13.16 -7.05
CA ASN A 4 3.62 12.47 -8.13
C ASN A 4 3.44 10.94 -8.06
N LEU A 5 3.51 10.35 -6.86
CA LEU A 5 3.34 8.89 -6.69
C LEU A 5 1.90 8.46 -7.00
N MET A 6 0.91 9.27 -6.65
CA MET A 6 -0.49 8.99 -7.01
C MET A 6 -0.71 9.02 -8.52
N ALA A 7 -0.14 10.00 -9.23
CA ALA A 7 -0.23 10.08 -10.69
C ALA A 7 0.41 8.86 -11.36
N LYS A 8 1.58 8.43 -10.89
CA LYS A 8 2.22 7.17 -11.34
C LYS A 8 1.35 5.95 -11.05
N ALA A 9 0.81 5.82 -9.83
CA ALA A 9 -0.06 4.71 -9.46
C ALA A 9 -1.30 4.61 -10.38
N MET A 10 -1.88 5.74 -10.78
CA MET A 10 -3.01 5.78 -11.70
C MET A 10 -2.68 5.24 -13.09
N SER A 11 -1.48 5.54 -13.63
CA SER A 11 -1.08 5.13 -14.98
C SER A 11 -0.72 3.64 -15.10
N ILE A 12 -0.34 2.99 -13.99
CA ILE A 12 0.08 1.58 -13.98
C ILE A 12 -1.11 0.63 -14.09
N LYS A 13 -1.07 -0.34 -15.01
CA LYS A 13 -2.10 -1.38 -15.13
C LYS A 13 -1.84 -2.52 -14.15
N VAL A 14 -2.70 -2.68 -13.13
CA VAL A 14 -2.57 -3.73 -12.11
C VAL A 14 -3.63 -4.85 -12.23
N GLY A 15 -4.44 -4.83 -13.29
CA GLY A 15 -5.38 -5.92 -13.63
C GLY A 15 -6.58 -6.13 -12.68
N ASN A 16 -6.76 -5.31 -11.64
CA ASN A 16 -7.91 -5.37 -10.74
C ASN A 16 -8.20 -3.96 -10.15
N PRO A 17 -9.46 -3.51 -10.14
CA PRO A 17 -9.82 -2.16 -9.69
C PRO A 17 -9.55 -1.93 -8.20
N LEU A 18 -9.84 -2.90 -7.33
CA LEU A 18 -9.57 -2.79 -5.89
C LEU A 18 -8.07 -2.79 -5.60
N ARG A 19 -7.30 -3.62 -6.32
CA ARG A 19 -5.83 -3.58 -6.26
C ARG A 19 -5.28 -2.21 -6.66
N LYS A 20 -5.86 -1.60 -7.70
CA LYS A 20 -5.49 -0.23 -8.13
C LYS A 20 -5.79 0.79 -7.03
N LEU A 21 -6.99 0.72 -6.45
CA LEU A 21 -7.37 1.62 -5.37
C LEU A 21 -6.44 1.50 -4.16
N VAL A 22 -6.08 0.27 -3.77
CA VAL A 22 -5.10 0.00 -2.70
C VAL A 22 -3.74 0.63 -3.01
N LEU A 23 -3.23 0.48 -4.24
CA LEU A 23 -1.96 1.09 -4.65
C LEU A 23 -2.01 2.61 -4.58
N ILE A 24 -3.08 3.23 -5.10
CA ILE A 24 -3.28 4.67 -5.06
C ILE A 24 -3.37 5.15 -3.60
N LYS A 25 -4.05 4.42 -2.72
CA LYS A 25 -4.17 4.81 -1.31
C LYS A 25 -2.83 4.71 -0.57
N LEU A 26 -1.98 3.74 -0.91
CA LEU A 26 -0.61 3.72 -0.39
C LEU A 26 0.20 4.92 -0.90
N ALA A 27 0.06 5.28 -2.18
CA ALA A 27 0.71 6.46 -2.77
C ALA A 27 0.25 7.79 -2.15
N ASP A 28 -1.03 7.91 -1.85
CA ASP A 28 -1.62 9.03 -1.12
C ASP A 28 -0.99 9.17 0.28
N ASN A 29 -0.80 8.05 0.99
CA ASN A 29 -0.18 8.04 2.31
C ASN A 29 1.36 8.17 2.30
N ALA A 30 2.01 8.09 1.14
CA ALA A 30 3.46 8.13 1.03
C ALA A 30 4.03 9.54 1.24
N ASN A 31 5.23 9.58 1.83
CA ASN A 31 6.10 10.75 1.82
C ASN A 31 6.79 10.90 0.45
N ASP A 32 7.66 11.90 0.30
CA ASP A 32 8.36 12.17 -0.96
C ASP A 32 9.38 11.08 -1.35
N GLU A 33 9.82 10.27 -0.39
CA GLU A 33 10.69 9.11 -0.62
C GLU A 33 9.90 7.83 -0.95
N GLY A 34 8.57 7.90 -1.00
CA GLY A 34 7.71 6.76 -1.30
C GLY A 34 7.46 5.83 -0.10
N GLU A 35 7.80 6.25 1.11
CA GLU A 35 7.57 5.49 2.34
C GLU A 35 6.21 5.85 2.97
N CYS A 36 5.46 4.83 3.41
CA CYS A 36 4.28 4.99 4.24
C CYS A 36 4.10 3.84 5.23
N TRP A 37 3.35 4.06 6.32
CA TRP A 37 3.09 3.03 7.34
C TRP A 37 1.61 2.95 7.79
N PRO A 38 0.61 3.05 6.89
CA PRO A 38 -0.77 2.88 7.27
C PRO A 38 -1.02 1.45 7.79
N SER A 39 -1.93 1.32 8.76
CA SER A 39 -2.38 -0.01 9.17
C SER A 39 -3.21 -0.65 8.04
N TYR A 40 -3.22 -1.98 7.96
CA TYR A 40 -4.10 -2.67 7.03
C TYR A 40 -5.58 -2.33 7.22
N GLN A 41 -6.00 -1.99 8.45
CA GLN A 41 -7.37 -1.61 8.74
C GLN A 41 -7.68 -0.22 8.17
N HIS A 42 -6.76 0.73 8.32
CA HIS A 42 -6.93 2.07 7.73
C HIS A 42 -7.11 2.01 6.20
N ILE A 43 -6.30 1.19 5.50
CA ILE A 43 -6.47 0.99 4.06
C ILE A 43 -7.81 0.32 3.76
N ALA A 44 -8.19 -0.68 4.56
CA ALA A 44 -9.43 -1.43 4.39
C ALA A 44 -10.66 -0.53 4.48
N ASP A 45 -10.71 0.34 5.50
CA ASP A 45 -11.81 1.28 5.71
C ASP A 45 -11.92 2.26 4.54
N GLN A 46 -10.79 2.77 4.05
CA GLN A 46 -10.72 3.74 2.95
C GLN A 46 -11.02 3.12 1.57
N CYS A 47 -10.71 1.84 1.41
CA CYS A 47 -10.97 1.11 0.16
C CYS A 47 -12.28 0.31 0.21
N GLU A 48 -13.05 0.42 1.31
CA GLU A 48 -14.33 -0.26 1.53
C GLU A 48 -14.27 -1.79 1.33
N VAL A 49 -13.17 -2.41 1.78
CA VAL A 49 -12.94 -3.85 1.64
C VAL A 49 -12.47 -4.46 2.95
N SER A 50 -12.51 -5.80 3.04
CA SER A 50 -12.00 -6.48 4.22
C SER A 50 -10.48 -6.33 4.37
N ARG A 51 -9.99 -6.38 5.62
CA ARG A 51 -8.56 -6.37 5.94
C ARG A 51 -7.79 -7.53 5.28
N SER A 52 -8.41 -8.70 5.12
CA SER A 52 -7.81 -9.84 4.42
C SER A 52 -7.69 -9.59 2.91
N THR A 53 -8.69 -8.94 2.31
CA THR A 53 -8.65 -8.49 0.90
C THR A 53 -7.48 -7.53 0.67
N VAL A 54 -7.28 -6.54 1.55
CA VAL A 54 -6.13 -5.62 1.47
C VAL A 54 -4.80 -6.38 1.53
N LYS A 55 -4.64 -7.33 2.45
CA LYS A 55 -3.42 -8.15 2.53
C LYS A 55 -3.15 -8.93 1.24
N SER A 56 -4.20 -9.48 0.63
CA SER A 56 -4.11 -10.19 -0.66
C SER A 56 -3.66 -9.25 -1.79
N HIS A 57 -4.25 -8.06 -1.88
CA HIS A 57 -3.86 -7.07 -2.88
C HIS A 57 -2.44 -6.56 -2.69
N ILE A 58 -2.01 -6.31 -1.45
CA ILE A 58 -0.64 -5.89 -1.14
C ILE A 58 0.36 -6.96 -1.58
N ARG A 59 0.12 -8.25 -1.30
CA ARG A 59 0.98 -9.34 -1.79
C ARG A 59 1.07 -9.34 -3.32
N ALA A 60 -0.07 -9.22 -4.00
CA ALA A 60 -0.07 -9.16 -5.46
C ALA A 60 0.67 -7.92 -6.00
N LEU A 61 0.68 -6.80 -5.28
CA LEU A 61 1.46 -5.60 -5.64
C LEU A 61 2.96 -5.79 -5.36
N GLU A 62 3.32 -6.53 -4.30
CA GLU A 62 4.71 -6.98 -4.03
C GLU A 62 5.20 -7.87 -5.18
N ASP A 63 4.38 -8.84 -5.61
CA ASP A 63 4.70 -9.77 -6.70
C ASP A 63 4.86 -9.04 -8.05
N MET A 64 4.16 -7.91 -8.23
CA MET A 64 4.31 -7.03 -9.39
C MET A 64 5.53 -6.10 -9.30
N GLY A 65 6.25 -6.09 -8.19
CA GLY A 65 7.39 -5.19 -7.97
C GLY A 65 7.02 -3.72 -7.83
N LEU A 66 5.76 -3.42 -7.46
CA LEU A 66 5.24 -2.06 -7.34
C LEU A 66 5.39 -1.47 -5.93
N LEU A 67 5.64 -2.33 -4.95
CA LEU A 67 5.98 -1.94 -3.60
C LEU A 67 6.80 -3.02 -2.90
N LYS A 68 7.48 -2.64 -1.83
CA LYS A 68 8.09 -3.54 -0.86
C LYS A 68 7.48 -3.30 0.51
N ARG A 69 7.38 -4.33 1.32
CA ARG A 69 6.93 -4.25 2.71
C ARG A 69 8.06 -4.61 3.66
N GLU A 70 8.27 -3.79 4.67
CA GLU A 70 9.10 -4.09 5.82
C GLU A 70 8.22 -4.40 7.03
N PHE A 71 8.44 -5.58 7.62
CA PHE A 71 7.75 -5.99 8.82
C PHE A 71 8.39 -5.35 10.05
N ARG A 72 7.60 -4.61 10.83
CA ARG A 72 8.07 -4.00 12.08
C ARG A 72 7.53 -4.74 13.29
N ARG A 73 8.45 -5.16 14.16
CA ARG A 73 8.14 -5.74 15.48
C ARG A 73 8.83 -4.90 16.55
N LYS A 74 8.10 -4.55 17.61
CA LYS A 74 8.68 -3.91 18.80
C LYS A 74 8.35 -4.78 20.01
N GLY A 75 9.30 -5.65 20.38
CA GLY A 75 9.06 -6.69 21.39
C GLY A 75 7.91 -7.61 20.98
N GLU A 76 6.94 -7.81 21.87
CA GLU A 76 5.77 -8.65 21.62
C GLU A 76 4.63 -7.95 20.85
N LEU A 77 4.73 -6.63 20.64
CA LEU A 77 3.70 -5.86 19.96
C LEU A 77 3.98 -5.77 18.45
N ASN A 78 2.98 -6.16 17.66
CA ASN A 78 2.97 -5.95 16.22
C ASN A 78 2.77 -4.46 15.91
N GLN A 79 3.67 -3.87 15.13
CA GLN A 79 3.49 -2.53 14.59
C GLN A 79 2.90 -2.60 13.17
N SER A 80 2.37 -1.49 12.69
CA SER A 80 2.07 -1.35 11.26
C SER A 80 3.35 -1.57 10.46
N ASN A 81 3.22 -2.31 9.36
CA ASN A 81 4.34 -2.49 8.43
C ASN A 81 4.66 -1.15 7.76
N VAL A 82 5.91 -1.00 7.36
CA VAL A 82 6.30 0.07 6.45
C VAL A 82 6.19 -0.45 5.03
N PHE A 83 5.69 0.37 4.12
CA PHE A 83 5.61 0.11 2.70
C PHE A 83 6.46 1.14 1.96
N TYR A 84 7.28 0.65 1.04
CA TYR A 84 8.11 1.44 0.15
C TYR A 84 7.59 1.28 -1.26
N LEU A 85 7.08 2.36 -1.85
CA LEU A 85 6.59 2.36 -3.23
C LEU A 85 7.76 2.41 -4.20
N THR A 86 7.71 1.57 -5.23
CA THR A 86 8.78 1.42 -6.24
C THR A 86 8.31 1.86 -7.63
N LEU A 87 7.41 2.85 -7.68
CA LEU A 87 6.70 3.35 -8.88
C LEU A 87 7.48 4.37 -9.71
#